data_AF-A0A4S4BEC3-F1
#
_entry.id   AF-A0A4S4BEC3-F1
#
_cell.length_a   1.000
_cell.length_b   1.000
_cell.length_c   1.000
_cell.angle_alpha   90.00
_cell.angle_beta   90.00
_cell.angle_gamma   90.00
#
_symmetry.space_group_name_H-M   'P 1'
#
loop_
_entity.id
_entity.type
_entity.pdbx_description
1 polymer ?
#
loop_
_entity_poly.entity_id
_entity_poly.type
_entity_poly.pdbx_seq_one_letter_code
_entity_poly.pdbx_strand_id
1 'polypeptide(L)'
;MLLSSNEVFQILKDVGLTSAKDKQIVLRWKRNGFIKAKIDSRKKGVWFEEKEVKKFIKNRKGASQIEILEMEIEKLSKIINEEKKTNQKLVEEIEFLREKLHENREDNSRHNEDTGQ
;
A
#
# COMPACT_ATOMS: atom_id res chain seq x y z
N MET A 1 7.10 -14.90 -23.25
CA MET A 1 6.51 -16.19 -22.86
C MET A 1 5.70 -16.03 -21.56
N LEU A 2 4.63 -16.81 -21.36
CA LEU A 2 3.91 -16.88 -20.08
C LEU A 2 4.31 -18.14 -19.33
N LEU A 3 4.67 -17.99 -18.07
CA LEU A 3 5.13 -19.06 -17.19
C LEU A 3 4.06 -19.37 -16.15
N SER A 4 3.85 -20.65 -15.87
CA SER A 4 3.03 -21.15 -14.76
C SER A 4 3.74 -20.97 -13.42
N SER A 5 2.99 -21.05 -12.31
CA SER A 5 3.59 -21.00 -10.96
C SER A 5 4.64 -22.09 -10.72
N ASN A 6 4.51 -23.26 -11.36
CA ASN A 6 5.50 -24.34 -11.24
C ASN A 6 6.81 -23.97 -11.94
N GLU A 7 6.74 -23.44 -13.16
CA GLU A 7 7.93 -23.03 -13.91
C GLU A 7 8.66 -21.89 -13.20
N VAL A 8 7.90 -20.90 -12.71
CA VAL A 8 8.47 -19.80 -11.91
C VAL A 8 9.11 -20.34 -10.63
N PHE A 9 8.47 -21.27 -9.93
CA PHE A 9 9.03 -21.87 -8.73
C PHE A 9 10.37 -22.56 -9.00
N GLN A 10 10.47 -23.35 -10.08
CA GLN A 10 11.73 -24.01 -10.43
C GLN A 10 12.81 -23.02 -10.80
N ILE A 11 12.50 -22.02 -11.64
CA ILE A 11 13.47 -20.95 -11.95
C ILE A 11 13.98 -20.31 -10.68
N LEU A 12 13.11 -19.97 -9.72
CA LEU A 12 13.50 -19.31 -8.47
C LEU A 12 14.30 -20.22 -7.53
N LYS A 13 14.06 -21.54 -7.58
CA LYS A 13 14.83 -22.54 -6.86
C LYS A 13 16.22 -22.73 -7.46
N ASP A 14 16.29 -22.90 -8.79
CA ASP A 14 17.54 -23.11 -9.54
C ASP A 14 18.50 -21.92 -9.40
N VAL A 15 17.94 -20.72 -9.34
CA VAL A 15 18.72 -19.49 -9.16
C VAL A 15 19.04 -19.19 -7.68
N GLY A 16 18.64 -20.05 -6.75
CA GLY A 16 18.98 -19.97 -5.32
C GLY A 16 18.19 -18.93 -4.52
N LEU A 17 17.05 -18.42 -5.04
CA LEU A 17 16.26 -17.38 -4.38
C LEU A 17 15.21 -17.92 -3.40
N THR A 18 14.99 -19.23 -3.36
CA THR A 18 14.10 -19.86 -2.39
C THR A 18 14.55 -21.27 -2.05
N SER A 19 14.49 -21.61 -0.76
CA SER A 19 14.63 -22.97 -0.24
C SER A 19 13.28 -23.62 0.07
N ALA A 20 12.17 -22.94 -0.28
CA ALA A 20 10.83 -23.44 -0.01
C ALA A 20 10.58 -24.79 -0.71
N LYS A 21 9.78 -25.64 -0.08
CA LYS A 21 9.46 -26.98 -0.60
C LYS A 21 8.30 -26.99 -1.60
N ASP A 22 7.56 -25.88 -1.72
CA ASP A 22 6.36 -25.80 -2.54
C ASP A 22 6.29 -24.53 -3.40
N LYS A 23 5.46 -24.60 -4.45
CA LYS A 23 5.12 -23.45 -5.32
C LYS A 23 4.22 -22.40 -4.65
N GLN A 24 3.73 -22.63 -3.43
CA GLN A 24 2.87 -21.66 -2.75
C GLN A 24 3.64 -20.39 -2.43
N ILE A 25 4.97 -20.47 -2.29
CA ILE A 25 5.82 -19.27 -2.15
C ILE A 25 5.63 -18.28 -3.29
N VAL A 26 5.50 -18.75 -4.53
CA VAL A 26 5.30 -17.91 -5.73
C VAL A 26 3.93 -17.23 -5.66
N LEU A 27 2.90 -17.95 -5.22
CA LEU A 27 1.56 -17.40 -5.05
C LEU A 27 1.48 -16.39 -3.90
N ARG A 28 2.22 -16.62 -2.80
CA ARG A 28 2.37 -15.65 -1.70
C ARG A 28 3.07 -14.39 -2.17
N TRP A 29 4.15 -14.51 -2.93
CA TRP A 29 4.85 -13.36 -3.49
C TRP A 29 4.00 -12.56 -4.46
N LYS A 30 3.17 -13.22 -5.26
CA LYS A 30 2.14 -12.55 -6.07
C LYS A 30 1.14 -11.81 -5.19
N ARG A 31 0.63 -12.46 -4.13
CA ARG A 31 -0.35 -11.87 -3.20
C ARG A 31 0.20 -10.62 -2.52
N ASN A 32 1.47 -10.64 -2.16
CA ASN A 32 2.16 -9.51 -1.53
C ASN A 32 2.68 -8.47 -2.55
N GLY A 33 2.41 -8.66 -3.84
CA GLY A 33 2.79 -7.71 -4.90
C GLY A 33 4.28 -7.67 -5.25
N PHE A 34 5.08 -8.64 -4.79
CA PHE A 34 6.51 -8.69 -5.10
C PHE A 34 6.81 -9.10 -6.55
N ILE A 35 5.96 -9.94 -7.12
CA ILE A 35 6.07 -10.40 -8.49
C ILE A 35 4.72 -10.22 -9.20
N LYS A 36 4.74 -9.51 -10.33
CA LYS A 36 3.52 -9.27 -11.11
C LYS A 36 3.12 -10.53 -11.86
N ALA A 37 1.82 -10.79 -11.88
CA ALA A 37 1.22 -11.90 -12.59
C ALA A 37 -0.17 -11.51 -13.11
N LYS A 38 -0.61 -12.19 -14.16
CA LYS A 38 -1.95 -12.08 -14.73
C LYS A 38 -2.75 -13.31 -14.36
N ILE A 39 -4.04 -13.13 -14.10
CA ILE A 39 -4.98 -14.24 -14.02
C ILE A 39 -5.51 -14.45 -15.43
N ASP A 40 -5.28 -15.64 -15.99
CA ASP A 40 -5.80 -16.01 -17.31
C ASP A 40 -6.95 -17.00 -17.09
N SER A 41 -8.17 -16.56 -17.40
CA SER A 41 -9.39 -17.36 -17.24
C SER A 41 -9.46 -18.53 -18.22
N ARG A 42 -8.87 -18.41 -19.41
CA ARG A 42 -8.84 -19.49 -20.42
C ARG A 42 -7.91 -20.61 -20.01
N LYS A 43 -6.81 -20.25 -19.33
CA LYS A 43 -5.78 -21.19 -18.87
C LYS A 43 -5.94 -21.63 -17.41
N LYS A 44 -7.02 -21.21 -16.74
CA LYS A 44 -7.35 -21.55 -15.34
C LYS A 44 -6.15 -21.44 -14.39
N GLY A 45 -5.61 -20.24 -14.20
CA GLY A 45 -4.52 -20.07 -13.23
C GLY A 45 -3.86 -18.70 -13.20
N VAL A 46 -2.80 -18.61 -12.40
CA VAL A 46 -1.92 -17.44 -12.31
C VAL A 46 -0.73 -17.65 -13.25
N TRP A 47 -0.51 -16.67 -14.13
CA TRP A 47 0.51 -16.71 -15.16
C TRP A 47 1.43 -15.50 -15.04
N PHE A 48 2.73 -15.76 -15.19
CA PHE A 48 3.77 -14.78 -14.99
C PHE A 48 4.41 -14.44 -16.32
N GLU A 49 4.55 -13.16 -16.61
CA GLU A 49 5.34 -12.74 -17.76
C GLU A 49 6.81 -12.96 -17.46
N GLU A 50 7.54 -13.63 -18.35
CA GLU A 50 8.96 -13.94 -18.16
C GLU A 50 9.81 -12.71 -17.80
N LYS A 51 9.51 -11.55 -18.39
CA LYS A 51 10.17 -10.27 -18.06
C LYS A 51 9.99 -9.85 -16.60
N GLU A 52 8.82 -10.10 -16.01
CA GLU A 52 8.52 -9.77 -14.62
C GLU A 52 9.24 -10.72 -13.67
N VAL A 53 9.34 -12.01 -14.05
CA VAL A 53 10.14 -13.00 -13.30
C VAL A 53 11.62 -12.64 -13.35
N LYS A 54 12.17 -12.30 -14.52
CA LYS A 54 13.57 -11.84 -14.68
C LYS A 54 13.84 -10.56 -13.89
N LYS A 55 12.92 -9.60 -13.91
CA LYS A 55 12.99 -8.38 -13.10
C LYS A 55 12.99 -8.70 -11.61
N PHE A 56 12.10 -9.58 -11.16
CA PHE A 56 12.07 -10.04 -9.77
C PHE A 56 13.38 -10.71 -9.36
N ILE A 57 13.93 -11.60 -10.19
CA ILE A 57 15.21 -12.27 -9.94
C ILE A 57 16.35 -11.25 -9.88
N LYS A 58 16.43 -10.32 -10.84
CA LYS A 58 17.46 -9.28 -10.87
C LYS A 58 17.36 -8.38 -9.64
N ASN A 59 16.16 -7.98 -9.24
CA ASN A 59 15.94 -7.22 -8.02
C ASN A 59 16.37 -8.05 -6.80
N ARG A 60 16.08 -9.34 -6.72
CA ARG A 60 16.45 -10.16 -5.55
C ARG A 60 17.92 -10.58 -5.51
N LYS A 61 18.57 -10.72 -6.65
CA LYS A 61 20.01 -11.06 -6.78
C LYS A 61 20.92 -9.85 -6.77
N GLY A 62 20.42 -8.71 -7.21
CA GLY A 62 21.17 -7.47 -7.42
C GLY A 62 20.82 -6.32 -6.48
N ALA A 63 19.62 -6.29 -5.88
CA ALA A 63 19.33 -5.30 -4.85
C ALA A 63 20.14 -5.70 -3.62
N SER A 64 21.15 -4.89 -3.30
CA SER A 64 21.62 -4.86 -1.93
C SER A 64 20.40 -4.63 -1.04
N GLN A 65 20.40 -5.20 0.17
CA GLN A 65 19.34 -4.99 1.17
C GLN A 65 18.90 -3.50 1.25
N ILE A 66 19.81 -2.58 0.93
CA ILE A 66 19.62 -1.13 0.82
C ILE A 66 18.54 -0.73 -0.20
N GLU A 67 18.54 -1.23 -1.43
CA GLU A 67 17.52 -0.85 -2.43
C GLU A 67 16.11 -1.34 -2.04
N ILE A 68 16.02 -2.50 -1.39
CA ILE A 68 14.74 -3.00 -0.84
C ILE A 68 14.28 -2.10 0.31
N LEU A 69 15.19 -1.71 1.20
CA LEU A 69 14.92 -0.80 2.30
C LEU A 69 14.56 0.61 1.80
N GLU A 70 15.20 1.12 0.75
CA GLU A 70 14.87 2.40 0.10
C GLU A 70 13.45 2.38 -0.48
N MET A 71 13.06 1.29 -1.15
CA MET A 71 11.69 1.12 -1.62
C MET A 71 10.66 1.05 -0.48
N GLU A 72 11.00 0.43 0.64
CA GLU A 72 10.15 0.40 1.84
C GLU A 72 10.05 1.79 2.50
N ILE A 73 11.16 2.52 2.60
CA ILE A 73 11.21 3.90 3.09
C ILE A 73 10.36 4.81 2.21
N GLU A 74 10.42 4.68 0.89
CA GLU A 74 9.63 5.49 -0.05
C GLU A 74 8.12 5.23 0.13
N LYS A 75 7.73 3.96 0.32
CA LYS A 75 6.33 3.60 0.60
C LYS A 75 5.85 4.15 1.93
N LEU A 76 6.63 3.97 3.01
CA LEU A 76 6.28 4.49 4.33
C LEU A 76 6.20 6.02 4.33
N SER A 77 7.08 6.69 3.59
CA SER A 77 7.04 8.16 3.45
C SER A 77 5.77 8.65 2.75
N LYS A 78 5.27 7.92 1.73
CA LYS A 78 3.99 8.24 1.09
C LYS A 78 2.83 8.12 2.08
N ILE A 79 2.78 7.04 2.85
CA ILE A 79 1.76 6.83 3.89
C ILE A 79 1.81 7.97 4.92
N ILE A 80 3.00 8.32 5.44
CA ILE A 80 3.16 9.40 6.40
C ILE A 80 2.65 10.74 5.84
N ASN A 81 2.89 11.03 4.56
CA ASN A 81 2.42 12.25 3.94
C ASN A 81 0.89 12.27 3.74
N GLU A 82 0.28 11.14 3.43
CA GLU A 82 -1.18 11.01 3.36
C GLU A 82 -1.83 11.18 4.72
N GLU A 83 -1.27 10.56 5.77
CA GLU A 83 -1.71 10.72 7.15
C GLU A 83 -1.55 12.18 7.63
N LYS A 84 -0.44 12.85 7.31
CA LYS A 84 -0.25 14.27 7.62
C LYS A 84 -1.32 15.16 6.98
N LYS A 85 -1.64 14.92 5.70
CA LYS A 85 -2.72 15.65 5.00
C LYS A 85 -4.08 15.41 5.65
N THR A 86 -4.33 14.17 6.08
CA THR A 86 -5.58 13.81 6.75
C THR A 86 -5.69 14.50 8.10
N ASN A 87 -4.63 14.45 8.92
CA ASN A 87 -4.58 15.16 10.20
C ASN A 87 -4.76 16.67 10.05
N GLN A 88 -4.17 17.28 9.02
CA GLN A 88 -4.33 18.71 8.80
C GLN A 88 -5.78 19.10 8.51
N LYS A 89 -6.49 18.32 7.69
CA LYS A 89 -7.92 18.53 7.45
C LYS A 89 -8.76 18.39 8.72
N LEU A 90 -8.44 17.43 9.57
CA LEU A 90 -9.15 17.23 10.83
C LEU A 90 -8.92 18.39 11.82
N VAL A 91 -7.72 18.97 11.84
CA VAL A 91 -7.43 20.16 12.65
C VAL A 91 -8.25 21.36 12.17
N GLU A 92 -8.26 21.62 10.86
CA GLU A 92 -9.07 22.70 10.26
C GLU A 92 -10.57 22.53 10.56
N GLU A 93 -11.08 21.29 10.50
CA GLU A 93 -12.47 21.00 10.83
C GLU A 93 -12.78 21.24 12.32
N ILE A 94 -11.86 20.88 13.23
CA ILE A 94 -11.99 21.15 14.67
C ILE A 94 -12.00 22.66 14.95
N GLU A 95 -11.11 23.43 14.31
CA GLU A 95 -11.06 24.89 14.47
C GLU A 95 -12.36 25.54 13.99
N PHE A 96 -12.83 25.15 12.81
CA PHE A 96 -14.11 25.62 12.27
C PHE A 96 -15.30 25.29 13.19
N LEU A 97 -15.37 24.07 13.73
CA LEU A 97 -16.42 23.68 14.67
C LEU A 97 -16.33 24.45 15.99
N ARG A 98 -15.13 24.79 16.47
CA ARG A 98 -14.93 25.61 17.67
C ARG A 98 -15.41 27.04 17.45
N GLU A 99 -15.12 27.63 16.30
CA GLU A 99 -15.62 28.96 15.92
C GLU A 99 -17.15 28.97 15.89
N LYS A 100 -17.77 27.99 15.20
CA LYS A 100 -19.24 27.86 15.18
C LYS A 100 -19.87 27.67 16.55
N LEU A 101 -19.23 26.91 17.44
CA LEU A 101 -19.70 26.77 18.82
C LEU A 101 -19.59 28.07 19.61
N HIS A 102 -18.57 28.89 19.34
CA HIS A 102 -18.41 30.20 19.97
C HIS A 102 -19.46 31.19 19.48
N GLU A 103 -19.67 31.29 18.17
CA GLU A 103 -20.73 32.12 17.56
C GLU A 103 -22.11 31.75 18.11
N ASN A 104 -22.46 30.47 18.15
CA ASN A 104 -23.73 30.00 18.72
C ASN A 104 -23.88 30.32 20.22
N ARG A 105 -22.78 30.43 20.98
CA ARG A 105 -22.83 30.82 22.40
C ARG A 105 -23.05 32.32 22.56
N GLU A 106 -22.43 33.13 21.71
CA GLU A 106 -22.62 34.58 21.72
C GLU A 106 -24.03 34.99 21.27
N ASP A 107 -24.56 34.34 20.23
CA ASP A 107 -25.93 34.59 19.75
C ASP A 107 -26.99 34.18 20.78
N ASN A 108 -26.82 33.04 21.45
CA ASN A 108 -27.72 32.62 22.53
C ASN A 108 -27.63 33.51 23.78
N SER A 109 -26.46 34.08 24.07
CA SER A 109 -26.29 35.03 25.18
C SER A 109 -27.06 36.33 24.91
N ARG A 110 -27.00 36.85 23.68
CA ARG A 110 -27.72 38.07 23.28
C ARG A 110 -29.24 37.87 23.24
N HIS A 111 -29.71 36.70 22.81
CA HIS A 111 -31.15 36.41 22.72
C HIS A 111 -31.83 36.24 24.09
N ASN A 112 -31.10 35.77 25.10
CA ASN A 112 -31.61 35.67 26.48
C ASN A 112 -31.67 37.01 27.22
N GLU A 113 -30.84 37.99 26.85
CA GLU A 113 -30.94 39.35 27.38
C GLU A 113 -32.15 40.11 26.82
N ASP A 114 -32.51 39.87 25.55
CA ASP A 114 -33.64 40.52 24.86
C ASP A 114 -35.02 39.95 25.23
N THR A 115 -35.10 38.71 25.73
CA THR A 115 -36.37 38.05 26.13
C THR A 115 -36.68 38.14 27.63
N GLY A 116 -35.79 38.75 28.42
CA GLY A 116 -35.92 38.89 29.87
C GLY A 116 -36.52 40.20 30.39
N GLN A 117 -37.07 41.06 29.51
CA GLN A 117 -37.77 42.31 29.90
C GLN A 117 -39.30 42.21 29.82
#